data_AF-A0A495X154-F1
#
_entry.id   AF-A0A495X154-F1
#
_cell.length_a   1.000
_cell.length_b   1.000
_cell.length_c   1.000
_cell.angle_alpha   90.00
_cell.angle_beta   90.00
_cell.angle_gamma   90.00
#
_symmetry.space_group_name_H-M   'P 1'
#
loop_
_entity.id
_entity.type
_entity.pdbx_description
1 polymer ?
#
loop_
_entity_poly.entity_id
_entity_poly.type
_entity_poly.pdbx_seq_one_letter_code
_entity_poly.pdbx_strand_id
1 'polypeptide(L)'
;MGSLEANRSRTVVRMVAVAAAALVPAALVLVGGASAGAATGCRVDYKVTNQWQGGFGAEVVVTNLGDRLDGWTLKWDFGAGQRVDQGWNGTFSQSGSTVTVTNASWNAGLGTGATAALGFNGTWTGSNPAPTSFTLNGVACTGSTTTTSTTTTTTTTTTTTGTPPAPTGLVGWATQNGGTTGGGSAAAVSVNSASALASAVSGTGAAVVRVTGSFSCSGMIRVGSNKTILGASGVTITGCGLTLSGSKNVVVRNLTFTGWDDDAINVESGSTNVWIDHNTFSNGYDGAVDIKRASDYVTVSWNRTFNHGKTMLLGHSDDNGSQDRGHLRVTYHHNFFDGSNTRHPRVRFGNPVHVFNNYYRDNEYGVASTCEGGVLVEGNYFENVDEPTLVGYAGSPAGTLVQRNNFFVGSGAPQASGSVGAIPYSYTLDNAADVKSIVSAGAGAGKITV
;
A
#
# COMPACT_ATOMS: atom_id res chain seq x y z
N MET A 1 -67.78 -71.56 -9.56
CA MET A 1 -67.41 -72.68 -8.67
C MET A 1 -65.94 -72.45 -8.34
N GLY A 2 -65.64 -71.89 -7.16
CA GLY A 2 -65.36 -72.67 -5.94
C GLY A 2 -63.88 -73.10 -5.97
N SER A 3 -62.95 -72.31 -5.42
CA SER A 3 -62.46 -72.34 -4.03
C SER A 3 -61.60 -73.57 -3.69
N LEU A 4 -60.56 -73.33 -2.87
CA LEU A 4 -59.80 -74.26 -1.99
C LEU A 4 -58.55 -74.92 -2.63
N GLU A 5 -57.34 -74.53 -2.23
CA GLU A 5 -56.58 -74.88 -1.00
C GLU A 5 -55.88 -76.25 -1.07
N ALA A 6 -54.53 -76.25 -1.03
CA ALA A 6 -53.65 -77.24 -0.39
C ALA A 6 -52.19 -76.71 -0.52
N ASN A 7 -51.54 -76.14 0.50
CA ASN A 7 -50.98 -76.68 1.74
C ASN A 7 -49.60 -77.38 1.60
N ARG A 8 -48.71 -77.00 2.53
CA ARG A 8 -47.44 -77.61 3.02
C ARG A 8 -46.17 -77.21 2.27
N SER A 9 -45.24 -76.41 2.80
CA SER A 9 -44.54 -76.30 4.10
C SER A 9 -43.08 -76.81 4.00
N ARG A 10 -42.17 -75.83 4.10
CA ARG A 10 -40.81 -75.82 4.68
C ARG A 10 -39.73 -76.74 4.08
N THR A 11 -38.63 -76.11 3.64
CA THR A 11 -37.30 -76.24 4.27
C THR A 11 -36.40 -75.09 3.80
N VAL A 12 -35.77 -74.40 4.76
CA VAL A 12 -34.76 -73.36 4.55
C VAL A 12 -33.39 -74.00 4.59
N VAL A 13 -32.57 -73.80 3.55
CA VAL A 13 -31.10 -73.88 3.65
C VAL A 13 -30.52 -72.68 2.89
N ARG A 14 -29.86 -71.79 3.63
CA ARG A 14 -29.04 -70.70 3.11
C ARG A 14 -27.75 -71.30 2.53
N MET A 15 -27.46 -71.04 1.27
CA MET A 15 -26.09 -71.05 0.76
C MET A 15 -25.81 -69.71 0.07
N VAL A 16 -24.73 -69.09 0.55
CA VAL A 16 -24.11 -67.88 0.01
C VAL A 16 -23.32 -68.27 -1.23
N ALA A 17 -23.56 -67.60 -2.36
CA ALA A 17 -22.68 -67.62 -3.51
C ALA A 17 -22.46 -66.17 -3.97
N VAL A 18 -21.18 -65.78 -3.96
CA VAL A 18 -20.64 -64.46 -4.31
C VAL A 18 -20.72 -64.28 -5.83
N ALA A 19 -21.40 -63.23 -6.29
CA ALA A 19 -21.33 -62.75 -7.66
C ALA A 19 -20.55 -61.43 -7.68
N ALA A 20 -19.46 -61.40 -8.45
CA ALA A 20 -18.60 -60.23 -8.64
C ALA A 20 -19.35 -59.13 -9.42
N ALA A 21 -19.56 -57.98 -8.77
CA ALA A 21 -20.09 -56.78 -9.41
C ALA A 21 -18.93 -55.94 -9.97
N ALA A 22 -18.83 -55.86 -11.30
CA ALA A 22 -18.05 -54.82 -11.96
C ALA A 22 -18.87 -53.52 -11.97
N LEU A 23 -18.71 -52.72 -10.91
CA LEU A 23 -19.21 -51.36 -10.82
C LEU A 23 -18.13 -50.41 -11.35
N VAL A 24 -18.43 -49.70 -12.43
CA VAL A 24 -17.67 -48.51 -12.86
C VAL A 24 -17.90 -47.43 -11.81
N PRO A 25 -16.88 -46.92 -11.09
CA PRO A 25 -17.07 -45.78 -10.23
C PRO A 25 -17.16 -44.53 -11.11
N ALA A 26 -18.36 -43.95 -11.20
CA ALA A 26 -18.49 -42.53 -11.48
C ALA A 26 -17.83 -41.80 -10.30
N ALA A 27 -16.61 -41.30 -10.51
CA ALA A 27 -15.94 -40.44 -9.54
C ALA A 27 -16.74 -39.13 -9.43
N LEU A 28 -17.65 -39.10 -8.47
CA LEU A 28 -18.19 -37.86 -7.94
C LEU A 28 -17.01 -37.13 -7.31
N VAL A 29 -16.44 -36.17 -8.05
CA VAL A 29 -15.49 -35.22 -7.47
C VAL A 29 -16.30 -34.39 -6.48
N LEU A 30 -16.28 -34.81 -5.22
CA LEU A 30 -16.54 -33.91 -4.11
C LEU A 30 -15.49 -32.81 -4.24
N VAL A 31 -15.89 -31.68 -4.81
CA VAL A 31 -15.17 -30.43 -4.60
C VAL A 31 -15.23 -30.20 -3.10
N GLY A 32 -14.19 -30.62 -2.39
CA GLY A 32 -13.99 -30.24 -1.00
C GLY A 32 -14.11 -28.73 -0.97
N GLY A 33 -15.04 -28.23 -0.16
CA GLY A 33 -15.14 -26.79 0.07
C GLY A 33 -13.75 -26.28 0.36
N ALA A 34 -13.30 -25.28 -0.41
CA ALA A 34 -12.08 -24.58 -0.06
C ALA A 34 -12.20 -24.22 1.42
N SER A 35 -11.31 -24.76 2.25
CA SER A 35 -11.13 -24.22 3.58
C SER A 35 -10.83 -22.73 3.36
N ALA A 36 -11.73 -21.88 3.86
CA ALA A 36 -11.47 -20.45 3.92
C ALA A 36 -10.08 -20.29 4.54
N GLY A 37 -9.14 -19.70 3.81
CA GLY A 37 -7.81 -19.48 4.32
C GLY A 37 -7.92 -18.66 5.59
N ALA A 38 -7.59 -19.26 6.73
CA ALA A 38 -7.63 -18.62 8.04
C ALA A 38 -6.85 -17.30 7.97
N ALA A 39 -7.52 -16.20 8.26
CA ALA A 39 -6.83 -14.92 8.37
C ALA A 39 -5.88 -15.04 9.56
N THR A 40 -4.57 -14.91 9.32
CA THR A 40 -3.56 -14.92 10.38
C THR A 40 -3.00 -13.51 10.52
N GLY A 41 -2.98 -12.99 11.74
CA GLY A 41 -2.52 -11.64 12.02
C GLY A 41 -2.60 -11.32 13.50
N CYS A 42 -1.64 -10.55 13.99
CA CYS A 42 -1.63 -10.05 15.37
C CYS A 42 -0.98 -8.68 15.43
N ARG A 43 -1.32 -7.94 16.49
CA ARG A 43 -0.68 -6.68 16.86
C ARG A 43 -0.13 -6.81 18.27
N VAL A 44 1.03 -6.24 18.54
CA VAL A 44 1.63 -6.23 19.88
C VAL A 44 1.97 -4.80 20.27
N ASP A 45 1.44 -4.35 21.40
CA ASP A 45 1.90 -3.14 22.08
C ASP A 45 2.93 -3.54 23.13
N TYR A 46 4.13 -2.99 23.04
CA TYR A 46 5.17 -3.14 24.07
C TYR A 46 5.41 -1.79 24.73
N LYS A 47 5.32 -1.75 26.05
CA LYS A 47 5.51 -0.53 26.83
C LYS A 47 6.40 -0.80 28.03
N VAL A 48 7.52 -0.08 28.12
CA VAL A 48 8.27 0.01 29.38
C VAL A 48 7.43 0.83 30.36
N THR A 49 6.97 0.20 31.44
CA THR A 49 6.08 0.84 32.42
C THR A 49 6.86 1.64 33.46
N ASN A 50 8.06 1.18 33.81
CA ASN A 50 9.00 1.88 34.68
C ASN A 50 10.43 1.39 34.41
N GLN A 51 11.45 2.22 34.65
CA GLN A 51 12.86 1.84 34.45
C GLN A 51 13.75 2.44 35.54
N TRP A 52 14.74 1.67 35.99
CA TRP A 52 15.76 2.07 36.96
C TRP A 52 17.14 1.60 36.50
N GLN A 53 18.19 1.94 37.26
CA GLN A 53 19.55 1.53 36.92
C GLN A 53 19.65 0.00 36.94
N GLY A 54 19.93 -0.58 35.77
CA GLY A 54 20.12 -2.02 35.59
C GLY A 54 18.82 -2.84 35.47
N GLY A 55 17.63 -2.24 35.59
CA GLY A 55 16.37 -2.98 35.49
C GLY A 55 15.18 -2.15 34.99
N PHE A 56 14.09 -2.84 34.66
CA PHE A 56 12.87 -2.25 34.13
C PHE A 56 11.66 -3.17 34.30
N GLY A 57 10.47 -2.58 34.31
CA GLY A 57 9.20 -3.27 34.15
C GLY A 57 8.62 -3.01 32.76
N ALA A 58 8.01 -4.01 32.15
CA ALA A 58 7.35 -3.88 30.85
C ALA A 58 5.97 -4.56 30.84
N GLU A 59 5.07 -3.96 30.07
CA GLU A 59 3.76 -4.50 29.72
C GLU A 59 3.75 -4.81 28.22
N VAL A 60 3.15 -5.95 27.87
CA VAL A 60 2.99 -6.41 26.50
C VAL A 60 1.53 -6.79 26.30
N VAL A 61 0.86 -6.13 25.36
CA VAL A 61 -0.53 -6.44 24.99
C VAL A 61 -0.54 -7.05 23.60
N VAL A 62 -0.97 -8.30 23.49
CA VAL A 62 -1.18 -8.96 22.20
C VAL A 62 -2.66 -8.87 21.81
N THR A 63 -2.94 -8.37 20.61
CA THR A 63 -4.25 -8.40 19.96
C THR A 63 -4.23 -9.46 18.87
N ASN A 64 -5.14 -10.44 18.93
CA ASN A 64 -5.35 -11.35 17.81
C ASN A 64 -6.19 -10.63 16.75
N LEU A 65 -5.69 -10.50 15.53
CA LEU A 65 -6.45 -9.93 14.42
C LEU A 65 -7.02 -11.00 13.50
N GLY A 66 -6.51 -12.23 13.61
CA GLY A 66 -6.92 -13.39 12.84
C GLY A 66 -8.03 -14.21 13.49
N ASP A 67 -8.16 -15.46 13.03
CA ASP A 67 -9.11 -16.42 13.59
C ASP A 67 -8.85 -16.70 15.07
N ARG A 68 -9.91 -17.09 15.80
CA ARG A 68 -9.83 -17.40 17.23
C ARG A 68 -8.75 -18.43 17.54
N LEU A 69 -7.92 -18.13 18.52
CA LEU A 69 -6.90 -19.02 19.07
C LEU A 69 -7.40 -19.67 20.37
N ASP A 70 -7.12 -20.95 20.57
CA ASP A 70 -7.37 -21.68 21.83
C ASP A 70 -6.10 -21.89 22.68
N GLY A 71 -4.99 -21.33 22.20
CA GLY A 71 -3.70 -21.25 22.88
C GLY A 71 -2.77 -20.38 22.06
N TRP A 72 -1.86 -19.67 22.73
CA TRP A 72 -0.94 -18.77 22.06
C TRP A 72 0.46 -18.78 22.67
N THR A 73 1.44 -18.62 21.79
CA THR A 73 2.85 -18.46 22.10
C THR A 73 3.34 -17.17 21.46
N LEU A 74 3.75 -16.21 22.28
CA LEU A 74 4.36 -14.96 21.85
C LEU A 74 5.88 -15.08 21.92
N LYS A 75 6.60 -14.63 20.89
CA LYS A 75 8.06 -14.62 20.87
C LYS A 75 8.61 -13.30 20.32
N TRP A 76 9.72 -12.83 20.89
CA TRP A 76 10.49 -11.69 20.41
C TRP A 76 11.97 -11.83 20.77
N ASP A 77 12.81 -10.95 20.23
CA ASP A 77 14.23 -10.85 20.55
C ASP A 77 14.57 -9.52 21.22
N PHE A 78 15.41 -9.56 22.24
CA PHE A 78 16.03 -8.36 22.81
C PHE A 78 17.30 -7.97 22.04
N GLY A 79 17.40 -6.69 21.68
CA GLY A 79 18.49 -6.18 20.82
C GLY A 79 19.75 -5.73 21.55
N ALA A 80 19.72 -5.52 22.87
CA ALA A 80 20.82 -4.92 23.63
C ALA A 80 21.16 -5.68 24.92
N GLY A 81 21.02 -7.00 24.89
CA GLY A 81 21.43 -7.87 26.00
C GLY A 81 20.47 -7.87 27.19
N GLN A 82 19.23 -7.42 27.04
CA GLN A 82 18.25 -7.48 28.12
C GLN A 82 17.88 -8.92 28.51
N ARG A 83 17.45 -9.10 29.76
CA ARG A 83 16.96 -10.37 30.30
C ARG A 83 15.60 -10.20 30.95
N VAL A 84 14.76 -11.24 30.85
CA VAL A 84 13.55 -11.38 31.67
C VAL A 84 13.94 -12.05 32.98
N ASP A 85 13.62 -11.42 34.12
CA ASP A 85 13.86 -11.99 35.44
C ASP A 85 12.61 -12.70 35.96
N GLN A 86 11.46 -12.02 35.91
CA GLN A 86 10.18 -12.55 36.40
C GLN A 86 9.02 -11.99 35.58
N GLY A 87 8.18 -12.88 35.05
CA GLY A 87 6.96 -12.52 34.29
C GLY A 87 5.67 -12.97 34.97
N TRP A 88 4.56 -12.40 34.53
CA TRP A 88 3.20 -12.76 34.96
C TRP A 88 2.22 -12.79 33.77
N ASN A 89 1.06 -13.41 33.97
CA ASN A 89 0.01 -13.65 32.96
C ASN A 89 0.48 -14.43 31.72
N GLY A 90 1.60 -15.15 31.85
CA GLY A 90 2.16 -16.08 30.86
C GLY A 90 3.36 -16.80 31.45
N THR A 91 3.80 -17.88 30.80
CA THR A 91 5.00 -18.62 31.19
C THR A 91 6.16 -18.18 30.32
N PHE A 92 7.14 -17.49 30.92
CA PHE A 92 8.28 -16.92 30.21
C PHE A 92 9.46 -17.88 30.19
N SER A 93 10.15 -17.94 29.07
CA SER A 93 11.44 -18.58 28.90
C SER A 93 12.32 -17.71 28.01
N GLN A 94 13.62 -17.70 28.26
CA GLN A 94 14.57 -16.96 27.45
C GLN A 94 15.80 -17.81 27.13
N SER A 95 16.19 -17.84 25.85
CA SER A 95 17.42 -18.45 25.37
C SER A 95 18.17 -17.45 24.49
N GLY A 96 19.37 -17.07 24.90
CA GLY A 96 20.08 -15.95 24.27
C GLY A 96 19.26 -14.66 24.32
N SER A 97 19.07 -14.01 23.17
CA SER A 97 18.22 -12.82 23.03
C SER A 97 16.72 -13.14 22.97
N THR A 98 16.36 -14.38 22.67
CA THR A 98 14.99 -14.77 22.34
C THR A 98 14.17 -15.02 23.59
N VAL A 99 13.09 -14.28 23.76
CA VAL A 99 12.05 -14.52 24.77
C VAL A 99 10.88 -15.26 24.13
N THR A 100 10.38 -16.30 24.81
CA THR A 100 9.17 -17.04 24.44
C THR A 100 8.22 -17.08 25.63
N VAL A 101 6.96 -16.69 25.38
CA VAL A 101 5.89 -16.65 26.38
C VAL A 101 4.73 -17.50 25.90
N THR A 102 4.34 -18.51 26.68
CA THR A 102 3.10 -19.25 26.45
C THR A 102 1.99 -18.72 27.35
N ASN A 103 0.75 -18.78 26.85
CA ASN A 103 -0.43 -18.35 27.58
C ASN A 103 -0.59 -19.04 28.95
N ALA A 104 -1.23 -18.35 29.90
CA ALA A 104 -1.76 -18.97 31.10
C ALA A 104 -3.06 -19.72 30.76
N SER A 105 -3.49 -20.63 31.64
CA SER A 105 -4.70 -21.44 31.39
C SER A 105 -5.97 -20.60 31.21
N TRP A 106 -6.07 -19.43 31.84
CA TRP A 106 -7.24 -18.57 31.83
C TRP A 106 -7.26 -17.53 30.69
N ASN A 107 -6.14 -17.30 29.99
CA ASN A 107 -6.07 -16.39 28.83
C ASN A 107 -5.70 -17.12 27.53
N ALA A 108 -5.85 -18.45 27.50
CA ALA A 108 -5.56 -19.27 26.33
C ALA A 108 -6.44 -18.91 25.12
N GLY A 109 -7.72 -18.64 25.38
CA GLY A 109 -8.69 -18.26 24.36
C GLY A 109 -8.55 -16.82 23.94
N LEU A 110 -8.15 -16.58 22.69
CA LEU A 110 -8.00 -15.25 22.11
C LEU A 110 -8.80 -15.16 20.81
N GLY A 111 -10.04 -14.67 20.90
CA GLY A 111 -10.91 -14.43 19.74
C GLY A 111 -10.37 -13.34 18.80
N THR A 112 -10.96 -13.21 17.61
CA THR A 112 -10.64 -12.13 16.69
C THR A 112 -10.94 -10.77 17.33
N GLY A 113 -9.96 -9.87 17.28
CA GLY A 113 -9.96 -8.56 17.96
C GLY A 113 -9.72 -8.61 19.47
N ALA A 114 -9.68 -9.79 20.09
CA ALA A 114 -9.48 -9.92 21.53
C ALA A 114 -8.01 -9.70 21.92
N THR A 115 -7.80 -9.31 23.17
CA THR A 115 -6.47 -8.96 23.71
C THR A 115 -6.08 -9.82 24.92
N ALA A 116 -4.78 -10.10 25.04
CA ALA A 116 -4.17 -10.63 26.24
C ALA A 116 -3.02 -9.72 26.68
N ALA A 117 -3.03 -9.30 27.95
CA ALA A 117 -2.00 -8.47 28.54
C ALA A 117 -1.11 -9.29 29.48
N LEU A 118 0.20 -9.22 29.25
CA LEU A 118 1.24 -9.83 30.05
C LEU A 118 2.28 -8.79 30.46
N GLY A 119 3.05 -9.08 31.50
CA GLY A 119 4.09 -8.18 31.95
C GLY A 119 5.24 -8.91 32.59
N PHE A 120 6.36 -8.22 32.71
CA PHE A 120 7.56 -8.77 33.34
C PHE A 120 8.47 -7.68 33.89
N ASN A 121 9.30 -8.07 34.85
CA ASN A 121 10.49 -7.35 35.24
C ASN A 121 11.70 -7.96 34.53
N GLY A 122 12.61 -7.10 34.08
CA GLY A 122 13.83 -7.50 33.40
C GLY A 122 15.03 -6.65 33.77
N THR A 123 16.20 -7.09 33.31
CA THR A 123 17.50 -6.44 33.50
C THR A 123 18.11 -5.98 32.19
N TRP A 124 18.97 -4.96 32.25
CA TRP A 124 19.76 -4.45 31.11
C TRP A 124 21.14 -4.00 31.61
N THR A 125 22.17 -4.05 30.77
CA THR A 125 23.55 -3.70 31.16
C THR A 125 24.10 -2.45 30.48
N GLY A 126 23.56 -2.03 29.33
CA GLY A 126 23.97 -0.81 28.62
C GLY A 126 22.80 0.07 28.21
N SER A 127 21.88 -0.45 27.40
CA SER A 127 20.67 0.24 26.97
C SER A 127 19.46 -0.69 27.01
N ASN A 128 18.26 -0.12 26.99
CA ASN A 128 17.00 -0.86 27.00
C ASN A 128 16.08 -0.46 25.83
N PRO A 129 16.47 -0.73 24.57
CA PRO A 129 15.58 -0.53 23.43
C PRO A 129 14.40 -1.52 23.47
N ALA A 130 13.20 -1.04 23.14
CA ALA A 130 12.04 -1.90 22.98
C ALA A 130 12.26 -2.90 21.83
N PRO A 131 11.77 -4.15 21.94
CA PRO A 131 11.77 -5.09 20.82
C PRO A 131 10.93 -4.57 19.65
N THR A 132 11.38 -4.81 18.42
CA THR A 132 10.73 -4.30 17.20
C THR A 132 9.96 -5.35 16.43
N SER A 133 10.14 -6.64 16.76
CA SER A 133 9.50 -7.76 16.07
C SER A 133 8.95 -8.79 17.05
N PHE A 134 7.69 -9.18 16.84
CA PHE A 134 7.02 -10.21 17.62
C PHE A 134 6.42 -11.26 16.68
N THR A 135 6.32 -12.50 17.15
CA THR A 135 5.55 -13.56 16.49
C THR A 135 4.53 -14.16 17.45
N LEU A 136 3.30 -14.37 16.99
CA LEU A 136 2.25 -15.11 17.68
C LEU A 136 2.03 -16.46 16.99
N ASN A 137 2.25 -17.56 17.71
CA ASN A 137 2.19 -18.93 17.15
C ASN A 137 3.05 -19.11 15.89
N GLY A 138 4.20 -18.45 15.84
CA GLY A 138 5.13 -18.48 14.70
C GLY A 138 4.78 -17.53 13.55
N VAL A 139 3.63 -16.84 13.60
CA VAL A 139 3.24 -15.83 12.62
C VAL A 139 3.70 -14.45 13.09
N ALA A 140 4.36 -13.69 12.22
CA ALA A 140 4.79 -12.33 12.55
C ALA A 140 3.59 -11.42 12.88
N CYS A 141 3.68 -10.68 13.98
CA CYS A 141 2.69 -9.66 14.32
C CYS A 141 2.98 -8.38 13.54
N THR A 142 2.34 -8.27 12.38
CA THR A 142 2.49 -7.13 11.45
C THR A 142 1.44 -6.04 11.65
N GLY A 143 0.53 -6.19 12.61
CA GLY A 143 -0.57 -5.24 12.85
C GLY A 143 -1.73 -5.35 11.87
N SER A 144 -1.75 -6.35 10.99
CA SER A 144 -2.81 -6.64 10.01
C SER A 144 -2.97 -8.15 9.81
N THR A 145 -4.08 -8.58 9.19
CA THR A 145 -4.28 -9.96 8.75
C THR A 145 -3.78 -10.18 7.33
N THR A 146 -3.15 -11.34 7.09
CA THR A 146 -2.80 -11.78 5.73
C THR A 146 -3.80 -12.84 5.28
N THR A 147 -4.55 -12.58 4.20
CA THR A 147 -5.38 -13.59 3.54
C THR A 147 -4.49 -14.39 2.60
N THR A 148 -4.31 -15.69 2.87
CA THR A 148 -3.52 -16.56 2.01
C THR A 148 -4.31 -16.86 0.72
N SER A 149 -3.87 -16.32 -0.42
CA SER A 149 -4.29 -16.82 -1.73
C SER A 149 -3.25 -17.84 -2.21
N THR A 150 -3.70 -19.07 -2.45
CA THR A 150 -2.86 -20.21 -2.78
C THR A 150 -2.26 -20.07 -4.18
N THR A 151 -0.94 -20.04 -4.31
CA THR A 151 -0.25 -20.40 -5.56
C THR A 151 1.09 -21.09 -5.23
N THR A 152 1.14 -22.39 -5.51
CA THR A 152 2.30 -23.33 -5.54
C THR A 152 3.25 -22.97 -6.72
N THR A 153 4.58 -23.14 -6.79
CA THR A 153 5.65 -23.79 -5.98
C THR A 153 7.05 -23.31 -6.46
N THR A 154 8.05 -23.30 -5.55
CA THR A 154 9.54 -23.56 -5.69
C THR A 154 10.43 -22.72 -6.64
N THR A 155 11.68 -22.30 -6.32
CA THR A 155 12.74 -22.89 -5.48
C THR A 155 13.68 -21.82 -4.90
N THR A 156 14.16 -22.07 -3.68
CA THR A 156 15.08 -21.26 -2.88
C THR A 156 16.53 -21.29 -3.40
N THR A 157 17.21 -20.15 -3.40
CA THR A 157 18.68 -20.09 -3.18
C THR A 157 19.03 -18.82 -2.40
N THR A 158 19.84 -19.00 -1.36
CA THR A 158 20.53 -18.01 -0.50
C THR A 158 21.07 -16.80 -1.27
N THR A 159 21.08 -15.55 -0.77
CA THR A 159 21.96 -15.02 0.30
C THR A 159 21.61 -13.54 0.62
N THR A 160 22.06 -13.08 1.80
CA THR A 160 22.33 -11.70 2.27
C THR A 160 21.20 -10.79 2.78
N THR A 161 21.44 -10.33 4.00
CA THR A 161 20.87 -9.20 4.73
C THR A 161 20.72 -7.95 3.84
N GLY A 162 19.47 -7.57 3.60
CA GLY A 162 19.08 -6.27 3.07
C GLY A 162 17.68 -5.95 3.59
N THR A 163 17.46 -4.68 3.94
CA THR A 163 16.11 -4.14 4.19
C THR A 163 15.15 -4.66 3.10
N PRO A 164 13.98 -5.23 3.45
CA PRO A 164 12.99 -5.59 2.45
C PRO A 164 12.77 -4.42 1.48
N PRO A 165 12.83 -4.65 0.15
CA PRO A 165 12.53 -3.59 -0.79
C PRO A 165 11.12 -3.10 -0.50
N ALA A 166 10.97 -1.77 -0.43
CA ALA A 166 9.67 -1.16 -0.28
C ALA A 166 8.74 -1.63 -1.43
N PRO A 167 7.43 -1.80 -1.18
CA PRO A 167 6.52 -2.35 -2.18
C PRO A 167 6.53 -1.48 -3.45
N THR A 168 7.12 -2.00 -4.54
CA THR A 168 7.14 -1.37 -5.87
C THR A 168 5.88 -1.69 -6.70
N GLY A 169 4.88 -2.30 -6.06
CA GLY A 169 3.59 -2.62 -6.65
C GLY A 169 2.61 -1.45 -6.53
N LEU A 170 1.63 -1.42 -7.41
CA LEU A 170 0.57 -0.42 -7.37
C LEU A 170 -0.26 -0.56 -6.08
N VAL A 171 -0.33 0.52 -5.30
CA VAL A 171 -1.21 0.65 -4.12
C VAL A 171 -2.06 1.91 -4.30
N GLY A 172 -3.29 1.89 -3.80
CA GLY A 172 -4.13 3.08 -3.78
C GLY A 172 -5.28 3.07 -4.76
N TRP A 173 -5.79 4.26 -5.08
CA TRP A 173 -7.01 4.43 -5.83
C TRP A 173 -6.97 3.87 -7.25
N ALA A 174 -5.80 3.81 -7.89
CA ALA A 174 -5.67 3.16 -9.20
C ALA A 174 -5.83 1.63 -9.16
N THR A 175 -5.82 0.99 -7.98
CA THR A 175 -6.20 -0.43 -7.83
C THR A 175 -7.71 -0.66 -7.90
N GLN A 176 -8.50 0.40 -7.67
CA GLN A 176 -9.95 0.33 -7.62
C GLN A 176 -10.54 0.43 -9.04
N ASN A 177 -11.86 0.32 -9.18
CA ASN A 177 -12.54 0.46 -10.47
C ASN A 177 -11.99 -0.46 -11.57
N GLY A 178 -11.69 -1.72 -11.22
CA GLY A 178 -11.12 -2.71 -12.14
C GLY A 178 -9.59 -2.67 -12.28
N GLY A 179 -8.92 -1.73 -11.62
CA GLY A 179 -7.45 -1.66 -11.54
C GLY A 179 -6.78 -0.97 -12.74
N THR A 180 -5.46 -0.86 -12.65
CA THR A 180 -4.60 -0.27 -13.69
C THR A 180 -3.50 -1.25 -14.09
N THR A 181 -3.51 -1.65 -15.35
CA THR A 181 -2.55 -2.59 -15.97
C THR A 181 -1.81 -1.98 -17.17
N GLY A 182 -2.24 -0.80 -17.63
CA GLY A 182 -1.66 -0.11 -18.78
C GLY A 182 -1.80 -0.92 -20.07
N GLY A 183 -0.67 -1.11 -20.76
CA GLY A 183 -0.56 -1.97 -21.94
C GLY A 183 -0.60 -3.47 -21.65
N GLY A 184 -0.67 -3.89 -20.39
CA GLY A 184 -0.72 -5.29 -19.97
C GLY A 184 0.46 -6.10 -20.51
N SER A 185 0.16 -7.22 -21.18
CA SER A 185 1.12 -8.14 -21.78
C SER A 185 1.44 -7.85 -23.25
N ALA A 186 1.04 -6.68 -23.78
CA ALA A 186 1.36 -6.31 -25.15
C ALA A 186 2.88 -6.31 -25.39
N ALA A 187 3.29 -6.73 -26.59
CA ALA A 187 4.69 -6.70 -26.99
C ALA A 187 5.23 -5.26 -26.92
N ALA A 188 6.42 -5.09 -26.35
CA ALA A 188 6.99 -3.77 -26.15
C ALA A 188 7.48 -3.18 -27.48
N VAL A 189 7.10 -1.93 -27.74
CA VAL A 189 7.61 -1.12 -28.85
C VAL A 189 8.60 -0.10 -28.30
N SER A 190 9.81 -0.04 -28.87
CA SER A 190 10.81 0.94 -28.46
C SER A 190 10.68 2.24 -29.25
N VAL A 191 10.77 3.36 -28.57
CA VAL A 191 10.73 4.71 -29.17
C VAL A 191 11.91 5.54 -28.64
N ASN A 192 12.39 6.48 -29.45
CA ASN A 192 13.53 7.36 -29.11
C ASN A 192 13.34 8.80 -29.59
N SER A 193 12.13 9.18 -29.98
CA SER A 193 11.78 10.52 -30.43
C SER A 193 10.36 10.88 -30.01
N ALA A 194 10.06 12.18 -29.97
CA ALA A 194 8.73 12.68 -29.61
C ALA A 194 7.65 12.20 -30.58
N SER A 195 7.93 12.20 -31.88
CA SER A 195 6.98 11.75 -32.91
C SER A 195 6.70 10.24 -32.79
N ALA A 196 7.73 9.42 -32.57
CA ALA A 196 7.57 7.99 -32.36
C ALA A 196 6.77 7.69 -31.09
N LEU A 197 7.07 8.42 -29.99
CA LEU A 197 6.28 8.32 -28.76
C LEU A 197 4.82 8.67 -29.02
N ALA A 198 4.54 9.83 -29.62
CA ALA A 198 3.19 10.31 -29.89
C ALA A 198 2.37 9.31 -30.73
N SER A 199 2.99 8.72 -31.77
CA SER A 199 2.33 7.67 -32.56
C SER A 199 2.01 6.43 -31.71
N ALA A 200 2.98 5.94 -30.93
CA ALA A 200 2.84 4.70 -30.16
C ALA A 200 1.84 4.80 -28.99
N VAL A 201 1.67 6.00 -28.42
CA VAL A 201 0.78 6.21 -27.26
C VAL A 201 -0.62 6.69 -27.64
N SER A 202 -0.90 6.88 -28.93
CA SER A 202 -2.21 7.29 -29.42
C SER A 202 -3.26 6.15 -29.36
N GLY A 203 -4.54 6.52 -29.50
CA GLY A 203 -5.65 5.56 -29.62
C GLY A 203 -5.90 4.70 -28.37
N THR A 204 -6.76 3.69 -28.52
CA THR A 204 -7.28 2.88 -27.38
C THR A 204 -6.71 1.47 -27.30
N GLY A 205 -5.97 1.01 -28.32
CA GLY A 205 -5.35 -0.32 -28.32
C GLY A 205 -4.28 -0.46 -27.24
N ALA A 206 -4.14 -1.65 -26.66
CA ALA A 206 -3.12 -1.90 -25.64
C ALA A 206 -1.70 -1.78 -26.22
N ALA A 207 -0.83 -1.03 -25.56
CA ALA A 207 0.58 -0.93 -25.96
C ALA A 207 1.51 -0.74 -24.76
N VAL A 208 2.63 -1.47 -24.77
CA VAL A 208 3.78 -1.21 -23.90
C VAL A 208 4.81 -0.44 -24.74
N VAL A 209 5.07 0.81 -24.36
CA VAL A 209 5.96 1.72 -25.08
C VAL A 209 7.19 1.96 -24.22
N ARG A 210 8.34 1.45 -24.67
CA ARG A 210 9.64 1.65 -24.02
C ARG A 210 10.32 2.88 -24.60
N VAL A 211 10.48 3.92 -23.80
CA VAL A 211 11.26 5.10 -24.18
C VAL A 211 12.73 4.79 -23.95
N THR A 212 13.50 4.72 -25.03
CA THR A 212 14.90 4.22 -25.03
C THR A 212 15.93 5.30 -25.30
N GLY A 213 15.50 6.47 -25.78
CA GLY A 213 16.37 7.62 -26.03
C GLY A 213 15.75 8.90 -25.48
N SER A 214 16.60 9.77 -24.95
CA SER A 214 16.20 11.13 -24.57
C SER A 214 15.90 11.98 -25.81
N PHE A 215 14.92 12.87 -25.70
CA PHE A 215 14.56 13.77 -26.79
C PHE A 215 13.97 15.08 -26.25
N SER A 216 13.97 16.10 -27.12
CA SER A 216 13.31 17.37 -26.88
C SER A 216 12.05 17.52 -27.74
N CYS A 217 11.09 18.27 -27.23
CA CYS A 217 9.76 18.48 -27.80
C CYS A 217 9.15 19.77 -27.23
N SER A 218 7.94 20.12 -27.67
CA SER A 218 7.13 21.20 -27.10
C SER A 218 5.67 20.76 -26.99
N GLY A 219 4.90 21.44 -26.15
CA GLY A 219 3.48 21.19 -25.94
C GLY A 219 3.19 19.89 -25.20
N MET A 220 2.04 19.27 -25.50
CA MET A 220 1.56 18.08 -24.80
C MET A 220 1.37 16.91 -25.76
N ILE A 221 2.04 15.79 -25.50
CA ILE A 221 1.82 14.54 -26.22
C ILE A 221 0.55 13.88 -25.68
N ARG A 222 -0.44 13.70 -26.55
CA ARG A 222 -1.72 13.07 -26.23
C ARG A 222 -1.55 11.56 -26.02
N VAL A 223 -1.77 11.09 -24.80
CA VAL A 223 -1.77 9.67 -24.45
C VAL A 223 -3.21 9.15 -24.44
N GLY A 224 -3.48 8.10 -25.21
CA GLY A 224 -4.77 7.40 -25.22
C GLY A 224 -4.87 6.31 -24.15
N SER A 225 -5.87 5.44 -24.26
CA SER A 225 -6.14 4.39 -23.25
C SER A 225 -5.27 3.15 -23.41
N ASN A 226 -5.15 2.36 -22.34
CA ASN A 226 -4.45 1.06 -22.30
C ASN A 226 -2.96 1.18 -22.65
N LYS A 227 -2.26 2.16 -22.07
CA LYS A 227 -0.86 2.43 -22.36
C LYS A 227 0.01 2.17 -21.15
N THR A 228 1.13 1.50 -21.35
CA THR A 228 2.27 1.55 -20.43
C THR A 228 3.37 2.32 -21.12
N ILE A 229 3.76 3.46 -20.58
CA ILE A 229 4.92 4.23 -21.04
C ILE A 229 6.01 4.04 -19.99
N LEU A 230 7.09 3.37 -20.38
CA LEU A 230 8.17 2.97 -19.49
C LEU A 230 9.50 3.53 -20.00
N GLY A 231 10.14 4.37 -19.19
CA GLY A 231 11.48 4.86 -19.51
C GLY A 231 12.57 3.81 -19.27
N ALA A 232 13.54 3.75 -20.17
CA ALA A 232 14.82 3.09 -19.90
C ALA A 232 15.63 3.92 -18.89
N SER A 233 16.67 3.33 -18.30
CA SER A 233 17.52 4.03 -17.33
C SER A 233 18.12 5.31 -17.94
N GLY A 234 17.89 6.45 -17.29
CA GLY A 234 18.46 7.75 -17.67
C GLY A 234 17.78 8.48 -18.83
N VAL A 235 16.64 8.01 -19.35
CA VAL A 235 15.94 8.73 -20.43
C VAL A 235 15.26 9.99 -19.90
N THR A 236 15.36 11.06 -20.68
CA THR A 236 14.81 12.37 -20.36
C THR A 236 13.96 12.90 -21.50
N ILE A 237 12.75 13.36 -21.17
CA ILE A 237 11.85 14.11 -22.02
C ILE A 237 12.01 15.59 -21.66
N THR A 238 12.45 16.39 -22.63
CA THR A 238 12.71 17.83 -22.40
C THR A 238 11.74 18.69 -23.20
N GLY A 239 11.15 19.71 -22.57
CA GLY A 239 10.38 20.73 -23.27
C GLY A 239 8.89 20.44 -23.48
N CYS A 240 8.43 19.20 -23.27
CA CYS A 240 7.02 18.82 -23.39
C CYS A 240 6.55 17.92 -22.25
N GLY A 241 5.23 17.80 -22.12
CA GLY A 241 4.58 16.89 -21.20
C GLY A 241 3.66 15.86 -21.87
N LEU A 242 2.95 15.10 -21.05
CA LEU A 242 1.94 14.12 -21.47
C LEU A 242 0.55 14.58 -21.05
N THR A 243 -0.43 14.56 -21.95
CA THR A 243 -1.84 14.79 -21.61
C THR A 243 -2.69 13.53 -21.79
N LEU A 244 -3.30 13.09 -20.69
CA LEU A 244 -4.30 12.06 -20.61
C LEU A 244 -5.66 12.75 -20.46
N SER A 245 -6.35 12.98 -21.56
CA SER A 245 -7.69 13.57 -21.59
C SER A 245 -8.73 12.49 -21.95
N GLY A 246 -9.64 12.15 -21.05
CA GLY A 246 -10.60 11.04 -21.24
C GLY A 246 -9.95 9.65 -21.43
N SER A 247 -8.70 9.48 -21.01
CA SER A 247 -7.92 8.25 -21.18
C SER A 247 -8.14 7.32 -19.99
N LYS A 248 -8.09 6.01 -20.24
CA LYS A 248 -8.31 5.00 -19.21
C LYS A 248 -7.18 3.99 -19.17
N ASN A 249 -6.87 3.48 -17.98
CA ASN A 249 -5.91 2.40 -17.81
C ASN A 249 -4.53 2.76 -18.39
N VAL A 250 -3.84 3.71 -17.75
CA VAL A 250 -2.55 4.21 -18.21
C VAL A 250 -1.51 4.11 -17.11
N VAL A 251 -0.32 3.63 -17.45
CA VAL A 251 0.87 3.61 -16.58
C VAL A 251 1.93 4.51 -17.20
N VAL A 252 2.44 5.47 -16.44
CA VAL A 252 3.58 6.33 -16.81
C VAL A 252 4.67 6.12 -15.78
N ARG A 253 5.80 5.52 -16.19
CA ARG A 253 6.78 4.99 -15.24
C ARG A 253 8.23 5.20 -15.68
N ASN A 254 9.09 5.50 -14.71
CA ASN A 254 10.56 5.57 -14.89
C ASN A 254 11.04 6.60 -15.91
N LEU A 255 10.36 7.74 -16.04
CA LEU A 255 10.75 8.83 -16.96
C LEU A 255 11.27 10.03 -16.19
N THR A 256 12.27 10.71 -16.76
CA THR A 256 12.64 12.06 -16.32
C THR A 256 11.99 13.09 -17.23
N PHE A 257 11.29 14.05 -16.67
CA PHE A 257 10.75 15.22 -17.36
C PHE A 257 11.49 16.47 -16.91
N THR A 258 11.83 17.36 -17.85
CA THR A 258 12.42 18.66 -17.54
C THR A 258 12.01 19.74 -18.53
N GLY A 259 11.89 20.98 -18.08
CA GLY A 259 11.72 22.13 -18.99
C GLY A 259 10.40 22.18 -19.75
N TRP A 260 9.36 21.48 -19.31
CA TRP A 260 8.05 21.47 -19.99
C TRP A 260 7.38 22.85 -19.96
N ASP A 261 6.61 23.16 -20.99
CA ASP A 261 5.98 24.46 -21.23
C ASP A 261 4.55 24.59 -20.65
N ASP A 262 3.90 23.48 -20.32
CA ASP A 262 2.59 23.41 -19.64
C ASP A 262 2.72 22.59 -18.34
N ASP A 263 2.16 21.37 -18.29
CA ASP A 263 2.34 20.40 -17.20
C ASP A 263 3.28 19.26 -17.64
N ALA A 264 4.04 18.62 -16.73
CA ALA A 264 4.79 17.42 -17.13
C ALA A 264 3.87 16.24 -17.44
N ILE A 265 2.86 16.04 -16.57
CA ILE A 265 1.76 15.09 -16.79
C ILE A 265 0.44 15.76 -16.38
N ASN A 266 -0.47 15.89 -17.34
CA ASN A 266 -1.83 16.38 -17.14
C ASN A 266 -2.82 15.22 -17.31
N VAL A 267 -3.61 14.93 -16.26
CA VAL A 267 -4.69 13.94 -16.25
C VAL A 267 -6.01 14.68 -16.11
N GLU A 268 -6.81 14.66 -17.17
CA GLU A 268 -8.01 15.48 -17.24
C GLU A 268 -9.19 14.83 -17.97
N SER A 269 -10.31 15.54 -17.95
CA SER A 269 -11.51 15.28 -18.75
C SER A 269 -12.06 13.86 -18.55
N GLY A 270 -12.21 13.45 -17.29
CA GLY A 270 -12.76 12.15 -16.92
C GLY A 270 -11.81 10.97 -17.15
N SER A 271 -10.49 11.20 -17.19
CA SER A 271 -9.52 10.12 -17.25
C SER A 271 -9.56 9.27 -15.98
N THR A 272 -9.47 7.95 -16.12
CA THR A 272 -9.54 7.03 -14.97
C THR A 272 -8.48 5.95 -14.96
N ASN A 273 -8.17 5.42 -13.77
CA ASN A 273 -7.26 4.28 -13.62
C ASN A 273 -5.86 4.60 -14.16
N VAL A 274 -5.21 5.60 -13.57
CA VAL A 274 -3.89 6.08 -13.98
C VAL A 274 -2.87 5.82 -12.87
N TRP A 275 -1.70 5.29 -13.24
CA TRP A 275 -0.57 5.10 -12.33
C TRP A 275 0.65 5.87 -12.81
N ILE A 276 1.10 6.83 -12.00
CA ILE A 276 2.27 7.68 -12.27
C ILE A 276 3.34 7.30 -11.25
N ASP A 277 4.34 6.55 -11.68
CA ASP A 277 5.26 5.85 -10.77
C ASP A 277 6.74 6.06 -11.09
N HIS A 278 7.58 6.28 -10.08
CA HIS A 278 9.04 6.36 -10.27
C HIS A 278 9.48 7.36 -11.36
N ASN A 279 8.78 8.48 -11.52
CA ASN A 279 9.19 9.53 -12.43
C ASN A 279 9.97 10.62 -11.71
N THR A 280 10.74 11.39 -12.47
CA THR A 280 11.48 12.55 -11.96
C THR A 280 11.04 13.80 -12.69
N PHE A 281 10.77 14.88 -11.95
CA PHE A 281 10.25 16.15 -12.45
C PHE A 281 11.12 17.31 -11.98
N SER A 282 11.53 18.19 -12.89
CA SER A 282 12.29 19.39 -12.54
C SER A 282 12.17 20.51 -13.57
N ASN A 283 12.43 21.76 -13.16
CA ASN A 283 12.58 22.91 -14.04
C ASN A 283 11.40 23.14 -15.01
N GLY A 284 10.17 22.88 -14.60
CA GLY A 284 8.98 23.08 -15.45
C GLY A 284 8.39 24.48 -15.37
N TYR A 285 7.50 24.81 -16.30
CA TYR A 285 6.76 26.08 -16.30
C TYR A 285 5.50 26.07 -15.40
N ASP A 286 4.60 25.09 -15.55
CA ASP A 286 3.39 24.95 -14.73
C ASP A 286 3.44 23.76 -13.74
N GLY A 287 2.45 22.87 -13.74
CA GLY A 287 2.36 21.73 -12.83
C GLY A 287 3.39 20.66 -13.16
N ALA A 288 3.90 19.93 -12.17
CA ALA A 288 4.55 18.65 -12.46
C ALA A 288 3.49 17.60 -12.79
N VAL A 289 2.53 17.38 -11.88
CA VAL A 289 1.41 16.46 -12.11
C VAL A 289 0.09 17.14 -11.75
N ASP A 290 -0.73 17.37 -12.76
CA ASP A 290 -2.04 17.99 -12.62
C ASP A 290 -3.14 16.96 -12.86
N ILE A 291 -4.11 16.86 -11.94
CA ILE A 291 -5.25 15.95 -12.04
C ILE A 291 -6.54 16.75 -11.85
N LYS A 292 -7.35 16.86 -12.90
CA LYS A 292 -8.48 17.80 -12.94
C LYS A 292 -9.66 17.27 -13.73
N ARG A 293 -10.78 18.01 -13.70
CA ARG A 293 -11.96 17.84 -14.57
C ARG A 293 -12.53 16.42 -14.51
N ALA A 294 -13.03 16.03 -13.34
CA ALA A 294 -13.63 14.72 -13.06
C ALA A 294 -12.73 13.50 -13.31
N SER A 295 -11.40 13.68 -13.42
CA SER A 295 -10.49 12.54 -13.44
C SER A 295 -10.54 11.78 -12.12
N ASP A 296 -10.22 10.49 -12.13
CA ASP A 296 -10.52 9.64 -10.99
C ASP A 296 -9.67 8.37 -10.93
N TYR A 297 -9.62 7.72 -9.76
CA TYR A 297 -8.88 6.48 -9.57
C TYR A 297 -7.41 6.57 -10.01
N VAL A 298 -6.68 7.52 -9.44
CA VAL A 298 -5.27 7.79 -9.78
C VAL A 298 -4.36 7.45 -8.60
N THR A 299 -3.20 6.86 -8.88
CA THR A 299 -2.10 6.72 -7.90
C THR A 299 -0.87 7.42 -8.44
N VAL A 300 -0.28 8.29 -7.63
CA VAL A 300 0.99 8.98 -7.87
C VAL A 300 1.98 8.49 -6.81
N SER A 301 2.94 7.65 -7.21
CA SER A 301 3.83 6.99 -6.27
C SER A 301 5.30 7.04 -6.63
N TRP A 302 6.17 7.08 -5.62
CA TRP A 302 7.61 6.96 -5.83
C TRP A 302 8.23 7.99 -6.78
N ASN A 303 7.57 9.12 -7.01
CA ASN A 303 8.11 10.15 -7.89
C ASN A 303 9.02 11.09 -7.11
N ARG A 304 9.96 11.75 -7.79
CA ARG A 304 10.76 12.83 -7.21
C ARG A 304 10.54 14.13 -7.95
N THR A 305 10.22 15.20 -7.24
CA THR A 305 10.14 16.56 -7.79
C THR A 305 11.15 17.45 -7.07
N PHE A 306 11.97 18.17 -7.83
CA PHE A 306 12.97 19.10 -7.31
C PHE A 306 13.20 20.25 -8.29
N ASN A 307 13.77 21.37 -7.83
CA ASN A 307 13.98 22.58 -8.66
C ASN A 307 12.70 22.97 -9.42
N HIS A 308 11.57 23.02 -8.71
CA HIS A 308 10.27 23.27 -9.31
C HIS A 308 9.36 24.03 -8.34
N GLY A 309 8.46 24.87 -8.87
CA GLY A 309 7.61 25.73 -8.03
C GLY A 309 6.22 25.16 -7.73
N LYS A 310 5.51 24.71 -8.77
CA LYS A 310 4.10 24.28 -8.71
C LYS A 310 4.02 22.77 -8.95
N THR A 311 3.94 21.98 -7.88
CA THR A 311 4.19 20.54 -7.98
C THR A 311 2.96 19.73 -8.43
N MET A 312 1.95 19.56 -7.58
CA MET A 312 0.81 18.68 -7.83
C MET A 312 -0.53 19.35 -7.52
N LEU A 313 -1.30 19.68 -8.55
CA LEU A 313 -2.65 20.22 -8.42
C LEU A 313 -3.69 19.12 -8.57
N LEU A 314 -4.64 19.04 -7.63
CA LEU A 314 -5.80 18.16 -7.70
C LEU A 314 -7.08 19.00 -7.68
N GLY A 315 -7.72 19.15 -8.84
CA GLY A 315 -8.84 20.07 -9.03
C GLY A 315 -8.37 21.50 -9.31
N HIS A 316 -8.64 21.98 -10.52
CA HIS A 316 -7.99 23.19 -11.06
C HIS A 316 -8.62 24.52 -10.64
N SER A 317 -9.91 24.53 -10.29
CA SER A 317 -10.68 25.76 -10.05
C SER A 317 -11.65 25.58 -8.90
N ASP A 318 -11.80 26.61 -8.07
CA ASP A 318 -12.77 26.69 -6.97
C ASP A 318 -14.22 26.66 -7.47
N ASP A 319 -14.45 27.00 -8.74
CA ASP A 319 -15.79 27.08 -9.35
C ASP A 319 -16.18 25.78 -10.10
N ASN A 320 -15.28 24.80 -10.19
CA ASN A 320 -15.51 23.57 -10.96
C ASN A 320 -16.20 22.44 -10.18
N GLY A 321 -16.78 22.75 -9.02
CA GLY A 321 -17.35 21.74 -8.14
C GLY A 321 -18.52 20.96 -8.74
N SER A 322 -19.22 21.48 -9.75
CA SER A 322 -20.29 20.73 -10.44
C SER A 322 -19.76 19.52 -11.21
N GLN A 323 -18.51 19.61 -11.69
CA GLN A 323 -17.83 18.53 -12.39
C GLN A 323 -16.99 17.67 -11.44
N ASP A 324 -16.32 18.27 -10.45
CA ASP A 324 -15.28 17.57 -9.67
C ASP A 324 -15.82 16.86 -8.41
N ARG A 325 -16.99 17.23 -7.88
CA ARG A 325 -17.59 16.54 -6.72
C ARG A 325 -17.93 15.08 -7.07
N GLY A 326 -17.52 14.16 -6.17
CA GLY A 326 -17.69 12.71 -6.37
C GLY A 326 -16.60 12.05 -7.21
N HIS A 327 -15.61 12.83 -7.68
CA HIS A 327 -14.46 12.36 -8.44
C HIS A 327 -13.15 12.66 -7.69
N LEU A 328 -12.02 12.72 -8.43
CA LEU A 328 -10.71 13.13 -7.92
C LEU A 328 -10.22 12.26 -6.76
N ARG A 329 -10.53 10.96 -6.77
CA ARG A 329 -9.99 10.01 -5.80
C ARG A 329 -8.57 9.65 -6.20
N VAL A 330 -7.61 10.22 -5.47
CA VAL A 330 -6.18 10.10 -5.76
C VAL A 330 -5.40 9.67 -4.54
N THR A 331 -4.44 8.78 -4.76
CA THR A 331 -3.44 8.37 -3.76
C THR A 331 -2.10 8.97 -4.10
N TYR A 332 -1.45 9.61 -3.14
CA TYR A 332 -0.07 10.06 -3.22
C TYR A 332 0.75 9.31 -2.19
N HIS A 333 1.70 8.47 -2.61
CA HIS A 333 2.56 7.79 -1.64
C HIS A 333 4.01 7.64 -2.04
N HIS A 334 4.90 7.71 -1.06
CA HIS A 334 6.34 7.53 -1.27
C HIS A 334 6.96 8.49 -2.29
N ASN A 335 6.32 9.63 -2.54
CA ASN A 335 6.91 10.67 -3.36
C ASN A 335 7.92 11.48 -2.54
N PHE A 336 8.96 11.95 -3.21
CA PHE A 336 9.94 12.86 -2.66
C PHE A 336 9.72 14.28 -3.21
N PHE A 337 9.25 15.17 -2.35
CA PHE A 337 9.09 16.60 -2.61
C PHE A 337 10.31 17.34 -2.07
N ASP A 338 11.27 17.56 -2.95
CA ASP A 338 12.65 17.91 -2.61
C ASP A 338 12.94 19.38 -2.98
N GLY A 339 12.56 20.29 -2.09
CA GLY A 339 12.67 21.73 -2.33
C GLY A 339 11.76 22.24 -3.44
N SER A 340 10.63 21.56 -3.68
CA SER A 340 9.69 21.85 -4.76
C SER A 340 8.57 22.82 -4.37
N ASN A 341 8.92 23.89 -3.65
CA ASN A 341 8.07 24.99 -3.15
C ASN A 341 6.62 24.66 -2.74
N THR A 342 5.67 24.52 -3.67
CA THR A 342 4.22 24.45 -3.39
C THR A 342 3.47 23.29 -4.07
N ARG A 343 2.26 23.01 -3.55
CA ARG A 343 1.23 22.09 -4.09
C ARG A 343 1.61 20.61 -3.91
N HIS A 344 1.60 20.06 -2.69
CA HIS A 344 2.07 18.68 -2.44
C HIS A 344 1.08 17.71 -1.75
N PRO A 345 -0.13 17.44 -2.28
CA PRO A 345 -0.83 18.17 -3.33
C PRO A 345 -1.62 19.37 -2.78
N ARG A 346 -2.07 20.26 -3.67
CA ARG A 346 -3.20 21.17 -3.39
C ARG A 346 -4.49 20.56 -3.92
N VAL A 347 -5.43 20.27 -3.03
CA VAL A 347 -6.66 19.51 -3.30
C VAL A 347 -7.89 20.40 -3.29
N ARG A 348 -8.76 20.20 -4.27
CA ARG A 348 -10.14 20.68 -4.34
C ARG A 348 -11.09 19.52 -4.62
N PHE A 349 -12.24 19.50 -3.95
CA PHE A 349 -13.39 18.59 -4.11
C PHE A 349 -13.15 17.08 -3.95
N GLY A 350 -11.94 16.58 -4.23
CA GLY A 350 -11.60 15.17 -4.05
C GLY A 350 -11.79 14.76 -2.60
N ASN A 351 -12.66 13.76 -2.37
CA ASN A 351 -12.94 13.23 -1.06
C ASN A 351 -13.40 11.75 -1.17
N PRO A 352 -12.65 10.77 -0.63
CA PRO A 352 -11.39 10.94 0.11
C PRO A 352 -10.14 10.88 -0.79
N VAL A 353 -9.19 11.78 -0.54
CA VAL A 353 -7.82 11.76 -1.07
C VAL A 353 -6.90 11.20 0.01
N HIS A 354 -5.94 10.38 -0.40
CA HIS A 354 -5.03 9.70 0.53
C HIS A 354 -3.58 10.09 0.25
N VAL A 355 -2.90 10.62 1.27
CA VAL A 355 -1.53 11.08 1.18
C VAL A 355 -0.73 10.40 2.29
N PHE A 356 0.10 9.42 1.93
CA PHE A 356 0.85 8.66 2.94
C PHE A 356 2.30 8.36 2.58
N ASN A 357 3.16 8.28 3.60
CA ASN A 357 4.56 7.92 3.47
C ASN A 357 5.34 8.73 2.42
N ASN A 358 4.96 9.98 2.16
CA ASN A 358 5.74 10.89 1.32
C ASN A 358 6.79 11.60 2.17
N TYR A 359 7.89 11.99 1.54
CA TYR A 359 8.95 12.78 2.14
C TYR A 359 8.94 14.19 1.57
N TYR A 360 8.79 15.18 2.46
CA TYR A 360 8.80 16.60 2.16
C TYR A 360 10.04 17.22 2.78
N ARG A 361 10.85 17.92 1.97
CA ARG A 361 12.05 18.62 2.42
C ARG A 361 12.09 20.05 1.87
N ASP A 362 12.35 21.02 2.74
CA ASP A 362 12.65 22.42 2.38
C ASP A 362 11.56 23.05 1.47
N ASN A 363 10.29 22.85 1.80
CA ASN A 363 9.13 23.33 1.01
C ASN A 363 8.39 24.44 1.75
N GLU A 364 7.76 25.36 1.01
CA GLU A 364 6.87 26.39 1.57
C GLU A 364 5.65 25.74 2.25
N TYR A 365 4.96 24.82 1.56
CA TYR A 365 3.90 24.02 2.19
C TYR A 365 3.82 22.60 1.66
N GLY A 366 3.29 21.70 2.49
CA GLY A 366 3.03 20.32 2.14
C GLY A 366 1.65 20.14 1.49
N VAL A 367 0.71 19.59 2.25
CA VAL A 367 -0.64 19.24 1.76
C VAL A 367 -1.63 20.36 2.05
N ALA A 368 -2.33 20.85 1.02
CA ALA A 368 -3.42 21.80 1.20
C ALA A 368 -4.77 21.16 0.83
N SER A 369 -5.72 21.16 1.76
CA SER A 369 -7.10 20.73 1.52
C SER A 369 -8.01 21.95 1.41
N THR A 370 -8.60 22.15 0.24
CA THR A 370 -9.44 23.31 -0.10
C THR A 370 -10.74 22.86 -0.74
N CYS A 371 -11.73 23.76 -0.86
CA CYS A 371 -12.97 23.55 -1.60
C CYS A 371 -13.62 22.17 -1.37
N GLU A 372 -14.13 21.90 -0.17
CA GLU A 372 -14.80 20.62 0.18
C GLU A 372 -13.93 19.36 0.03
N GLY A 373 -12.64 19.50 -0.32
CA GLY A 373 -11.71 18.38 -0.39
C GLY A 373 -11.59 17.69 0.97
N GLY A 374 -11.40 16.38 0.98
CA GLY A 374 -11.19 15.60 2.18
C GLY A 374 -9.92 14.78 2.06
N VAL A 375 -8.89 15.14 2.84
CA VAL A 375 -7.55 14.54 2.70
C VAL A 375 -7.10 13.83 3.97
N LEU A 376 -6.82 12.54 3.88
CA LEU A 376 -6.14 11.79 4.93
C LEU A 376 -4.63 11.91 4.70
N VAL A 377 -3.94 12.57 5.62
CA VAL A 377 -2.48 12.77 5.60
C VAL A 377 -1.86 11.93 6.70
N GLU A 378 -1.25 10.78 6.36
CA GLU A 378 -0.74 9.86 7.37
C GLU A 378 0.62 9.24 7.09
N GLY A 379 1.43 9.04 8.14
CA GLY A 379 2.73 8.39 8.00
C GLY A 379 3.78 9.17 7.19
N ASN A 380 3.57 10.46 6.91
CA ASN A 380 4.49 11.26 6.09
C ASN A 380 5.65 11.83 6.92
N TYR A 381 6.79 12.14 6.27
CA TYR A 381 7.93 12.82 6.88
C TYR A 381 8.04 14.24 6.33
N PHE A 382 7.93 15.24 7.21
CA PHE A 382 8.11 16.66 6.89
C PHE A 382 9.40 17.19 7.53
N GLU A 383 10.31 17.70 6.71
CA GLU A 383 11.59 18.29 7.12
C GLU A 383 11.68 19.73 6.60
N ASN A 384 11.82 20.70 7.51
CA ASN A 384 11.91 22.12 7.17
C ASN A 384 10.80 22.59 6.23
N VAL A 385 9.56 22.21 6.55
CA VAL A 385 8.38 22.65 5.80
C VAL A 385 7.66 23.72 6.60
N ASP A 386 7.51 24.92 6.04
CA ASP A 386 6.95 26.06 6.79
C ASP A 386 5.49 25.78 7.18
N GLU A 387 4.69 25.25 6.25
CA GLU A 387 3.30 24.87 6.49
C GLU A 387 3.03 23.41 6.08
N PRO A 388 3.26 22.41 6.97
CA PRO A 388 3.17 21.00 6.58
C PRO A 388 1.80 20.59 6.05
N THR A 389 0.74 21.12 6.65
CA THR A 389 -0.64 20.95 6.18
C THR A 389 -1.47 22.20 6.36
N LEU A 390 -2.37 22.44 5.41
CA LEU A 390 -3.24 23.60 5.33
C LEU A 390 -4.69 23.20 5.09
N VAL A 391 -5.61 23.95 5.70
CA VAL A 391 -7.05 23.83 5.49
C VAL A 391 -7.56 25.17 4.93
N GLY A 392 -7.76 25.22 3.61
CA GLY A 392 -7.88 26.47 2.85
C GLY A 392 -6.51 26.97 2.37
N TYR A 393 -6.49 27.80 1.33
CA TYR A 393 -5.24 28.42 0.84
C TYR A 393 -5.54 29.52 -0.19
N ALA A 394 -4.84 30.65 -0.11
CA ALA A 394 -4.86 31.74 -1.10
C ALA A 394 -6.27 32.14 -1.58
N GLY A 395 -7.20 32.33 -0.64
CA GLY A 395 -8.60 32.69 -0.91
C GLY A 395 -9.52 31.50 -1.18
N SER A 396 -8.99 30.31 -1.46
CA SER A 396 -9.82 29.10 -1.59
C SER A 396 -10.40 28.69 -0.25
N PRO A 397 -11.72 28.42 -0.17
CA PRO A 397 -12.37 27.96 1.06
C PRO A 397 -11.72 26.71 1.63
N ALA A 398 -11.90 26.53 2.94
CA ALA A 398 -11.45 25.34 3.66
C ALA A 398 -12.06 24.04 3.10
N GLY A 399 -11.23 22.98 3.04
CA GLY A 399 -11.69 21.59 2.99
C GLY A 399 -11.69 20.94 4.37
N THR A 400 -11.59 19.62 4.41
CA THR A 400 -11.29 18.81 5.60
C THR A 400 -9.95 18.08 5.43
N LEU A 401 -9.26 17.86 6.54
CA LEU A 401 -7.96 17.21 6.56
C LEU A 401 -7.80 16.49 7.90
N VAL A 402 -7.50 15.20 7.86
CA VAL A 402 -7.19 14.38 9.04
C VAL A 402 -5.73 13.99 8.99
N GLN A 403 -5.05 14.13 10.12
CA GLN A 403 -3.66 13.73 10.28
C GLN A 403 -3.50 12.49 11.16
N ARG A 404 -2.58 11.60 10.81
CA ARG A 404 -2.20 10.45 11.65
C ARG A 404 -0.72 10.14 11.51
N ASN A 405 -0.02 9.93 12.62
CA ASN A 405 1.35 9.38 12.62
C ASN A 405 2.34 10.09 11.66
N ASN A 406 2.20 11.39 11.40
CA ASN A 406 3.19 12.13 10.61
C ASN A 406 4.41 12.48 11.49
N PHE A 407 5.58 12.55 10.87
CA PHE A 407 6.84 12.90 11.53
C PHE A 407 7.30 14.28 11.07
N PHE A 408 7.63 15.17 12.01
CA PHE A 408 7.97 16.55 11.73
C PHE A 408 9.34 16.89 12.30
N VAL A 409 10.22 17.46 11.49
CA VAL A 409 11.54 17.97 11.87
C VAL A 409 11.69 19.38 11.33
N GLY A 410 11.99 20.35 12.19
CA GLY A 410 12.21 21.74 11.78
C GLY A 410 11.04 22.39 11.02
N SER A 411 9.83 21.83 11.14
CA SER A 411 8.66 22.22 10.34
C SER A 411 7.64 23.00 11.20
N GLY A 412 6.80 23.80 10.56
CA GLY A 412 5.75 24.55 11.24
C GLY A 412 4.61 23.70 11.80
N ALA A 413 3.65 24.36 12.44
CA ALA A 413 2.51 23.68 13.05
C ALA A 413 1.53 23.20 11.96
N PRO A 414 1.19 21.91 11.91
CA PRO A 414 0.23 21.42 10.94
C PRO A 414 -1.20 21.86 11.27
N GLN A 415 -2.00 22.11 10.23
CA GLN A 415 -3.46 22.30 10.35
C GLN A 415 -4.21 20.99 10.09
N ALA A 416 -5.36 20.82 10.74
CA ALA A 416 -6.31 19.74 10.53
C ALA A 416 -7.74 20.24 10.81
N SER A 417 -8.74 19.64 10.16
CA SER A 417 -10.14 20.01 10.37
C SER A 417 -11.11 18.93 9.88
N GLY A 418 -12.23 18.77 10.59
CA GLY A 418 -13.34 17.93 10.17
C GLY A 418 -13.02 16.44 10.10
N SER A 419 -13.66 15.76 9.14
CA SER A 419 -13.50 14.33 8.88
C SER A 419 -13.27 14.08 7.40
N VAL A 420 -12.72 12.91 7.08
CA VAL A 420 -12.42 12.48 5.71
C VAL A 420 -13.11 11.15 5.47
N GLY A 421 -13.59 10.92 4.25
CA GLY A 421 -14.18 9.64 3.87
C GLY A 421 -13.22 8.46 4.10
N ALA A 422 -13.78 7.25 4.23
CA ALA A 422 -12.98 6.05 4.44
C ALA A 422 -12.11 5.71 3.21
N ILE A 423 -10.90 5.22 3.47
CA ILE A 423 -10.01 4.67 2.44
C ILE A 423 -10.37 3.19 2.24
N PRO A 424 -10.84 2.77 1.04
CA PRO A 424 -11.45 1.45 0.87
C PRO A 424 -10.48 0.32 0.51
N TYR A 425 -9.23 0.64 0.20
CA TYR A 425 -8.21 -0.33 -0.19
C TYR A 425 -7.25 -0.63 0.95
N SER A 426 -6.64 -1.81 0.90
CA SER A 426 -5.56 -2.19 1.80
C SER A 426 -4.26 -1.47 1.46
N TYR A 427 -3.51 -1.09 2.48
CA TYR A 427 -2.17 -0.51 2.39
C TYR A 427 -1.41 -0.80 3.68
N THR A 428 -0.10 -0.57 3.64
CA THR A 428 0.76 -0.64 4.83
C THR A 428 1.51 0.68 4.92
N LEU A 429 1.54 1.24 6.12
CA LEU A 429 2.38 2.39 6.42
C LEU A 429 3.74 1.87 6.88
N ASP A 430 4.82 2.36 6.28
CA ASP A 430 6.11 2.35 6.98
C ASP A 430 6.04 3.27 8.20
N ASN A 431 6.99 3.06 9.11
CA ASN A 431 7.22 4.00 10.19
C ASN A 431 7.60 5.37 9.62
N ALA A 432 6.86 6.41 10.01
CA ALA A 432 7.05 7.76 9.49
C ALA A 432 8.46 8.31 9.72
N ALA A 433 9.17 7.88 10.76
CA ALA A 433 10.56 8.28 11.01
C ALA A 433 11.54 7.70 9.97
N ASP A 434 11.21 6.55 9.37
CA ASP A 434 12.06 5.84 8.40
C ASP A 434 11.79 6.30 6.96
N VAL A 435 10.65 6.96 6.71
CA VAL A 435 10.20 7.42 5.39
C VAL A 435 11.24 8.26 4.66
N LYS A 436 11.97 9.15 5.36
CA LYS A 436 13.07 9.92 4.75
C LYS A 436 14.09 9.00 4.07
N SER A 437 14.52 7.95 4.75
CA SER A 437 15.51 7.00 4.22
C SER A 437 14.94 6.14 3.08
N ILE A 438 13.72 5.64 3.26
CA ILE A 438 13.03 4.77 2.31
C ILE A 438 12.78 5.51 0.99
N VAL A 439 12.18 6.70 1.09
CA VAL A 439 11.79 7.50 -0.07
C VAL A 439 13.02 8.08 -0.78
N SER A 440 14.05 8.53 -0.05
CA SER A 440 15.30 9.00 -0.69
C SER A 440 16.00 7.87 -1.48
N ALA A 441 15.89 6.63 -1.03
CA ALA A 441 16.48 5.49 -1.71
C ALA A 441 15.70 5.12 -2.99
N GLY A 442 14.37 5.11 -2.92
CA GLY A 442 13.50 4.56 -3.97
C GLY A 442 12.86 5.57 -4.93
N ALA A 443 12.68 6.84 -4.56
CA ALA A 443 11.91 7.76 -5.39
C ALA A 443 12.70 8.30 -6.59
N GLY A 444 12.00 8.44 -7.72
CA GLY A 444 12.49 8.99 -8.98
C GLY A 444 12.81 7.94 -10.05
N ALA A 445 13.11 8.43 -11.25
CA ALA A 445 13.56 7.60 -12.37
C ALA A 445 14.94 7.00 -12.10
N GLY A 446 15.19 5.83 -12.69
CA GLY A 446 16.42 5.07 -12.53
C GLY A 446 16.51 4.24 -11.24
N LYS A 447 15.40 4.14 -10.48
CA LYS A 447 15.34 3.42 -9.20
C LYS A 447 14.72 2.04 -9.27
N ILE A 448 14.15 1.68 -10.42
CA ILE A 448 13.57 0.37 -10.68
C ILE A 448 14.29 -0.32 -11.84
N THR A 449 14.27 -1.65 -11.82
CA THR A 449 14.66 -2.47 -12.98
C THR A 449 13.55 -2.39 -14.03
N VAL A 450 13.91 -2.10 -15.28
CA VAL A 450 12.97 -1.87 -16.38
C VAL A 450 13.16 -2.81 -17.55
#